data_AF-A0A9D5H1Q9-F1
#
_entry.id   AF-A0A9D5H1Q9-F1
#
_cell.length_a   1.000
_cell.length_b   1.000
_cell.length_c   1.000
_cell.angle_alpha   90.00
_cell.angle_beta   90.00
_cell.angle_gamma   90.00
#
_symmetry.space_group_name_H-M   'P 1'
#
loop_
_entity.id
_entity.type
_entity.pdbx_description
1 polymer ?
#
loop_
_entity_poly.entity_id
_entity_poly.type
_entity_poly.pdbx_seq_one_letter_code
_entity_poly.pdbx_strand_id
1 'polypeptide(L)'
;MEAGGRPTAAEVVGRLKDDGDFDALRLKIIRKVKENEELRNNIIAEVKQSLVLNEDGAENLKPRQVSDGIYQEIGNKIMGQISDELWKVIRSNDGMKNEIKETVESVYNRLVNPEKEKEKQSSPPRQKPRKKEKRQKTVPCPFSAADQWQGR
;
A
#
# COMPACT_ATOMS: atom_id res chain seq x y z
N MET A 1 44.39 1.17 -2.00
CA MET A 1 42.94 1.07 -2.25
C MET A 1 42.38 0.38 -1.03
N GLU A 2 41.84 1.15 -0.08
CA GLU A 2 41.34 0.62 1.19
C GLU A 2 40.31 -0.48 0.92
N ALA A 3 40.49 -1.61 1.60
CA ALA A 3 39.70 -2.81 1.43
C ALA A 3 38.22 -2.49 1.67
N GLY A 4 37.36 -2.82 0.71
CA GLY A 4 35.91 -2.72 0.85
C GLY A 4 35.44 -3.54 2.05
N GLY A 5 35.17 -2.85 3.16
CA GLY A 5 34.55 -3.46 4.34
C GLY A 5 33.20 -4.04 3.95
N ARG A 6 32.87 -5.22 4.49
CA ARG A 6 31.53 -5.80 4.30
C ARG A 6 30.49 -4.80 4.83
N PRO A 7 29.46 -4.46 4.04
CA PRO A 7 28.40 -3.58 4.51
C PRO A 7 27.81 -4.09 5.82
N THR A 8 27.67 -3.18 6.79
CA THR A 8 27.02 -3.46 8.05
C THR A 8 25.51 -3.58 7.87
N ALA A 9 24.83 -4.26 8.80
CA ALA A 9 23.38 -4.37 8.76
C ALA A 9 22.69 -3.00 8.80
N ALA A 10 23.26 -2.03 9.53
CA ALA A 10 22.73 -0.68 9.61
C ALA A 10 22.81 0.06 8.26
N GLU A 11 23.91 -0.09 7.52
CA GLU A 11 24.07 0.49 6.18
C GLU A 11 23.09 -0.11 5.18
N VAL A 12 22.90 -1.44 5.22
CA VAL A 12 21.91 -2.13 4.36
C VAL A 12 20.50 -1.64 4.67
N VAL A 13 20.13 -1.53 5.95
CA VAL A 13 18.81 -1.03 6.36
C VAL A 13 18.62 0.44 6.01
N GLY A 14 19.65 1.27 6.18
CA GLY A 14 19.64 2.66 5.74
C GLY A 14 19.37 2.76 4.25
N ARG A 15 20.12 2.01 3.45
CA ARG A 15 19.97 1.99 1.99
C ARG A 15 18.61 1.45 1.53
N LEU A 16 18.10 0.43 2.20
CA LEU A 16 16.76 -0.14 1.95
C LEU A 16 15.66 0.92 2.14
N LYS A 17 15.83 1.84 3.11
CA LYS A 17 14.90 2.97 3.32
C LYS A 17 15.07 4.05 2.26
N ASP A 18 16.31 4.44 1.98
CA ASP A 18 16.63 5.52 1.03
C ASP A 18 16.20 5.20 -0.40
N ASP A 19 16.37 3.95 -0.84
CA ASP A 19 15.98 3.49 -2.18
C ASP A 19 14.45 3.24 -2.30
N GLY A 20 13.69 3.32 -1.21
CA GLY A 20 12.24 3.08 -1.18
C GLY A 20 11.82 1.61 -1.19
N ASP A 21 12.79 0.68 -1.18
CA ASP A 21 12.55 -0.77 -1.13
C ASP A 21 11.81 -1.17 0.17
N PHE A 22 12.10 -0.50 1.29
CA PHE A 22 11.39 -0.70 2.56
C PHE A 22 9.89 -0.39 2.44
N ASP A 23 9.55 0.74 1.81
CA ASP A 23 8.14 1.12 1.62
C ASP A 23 7.44 0.24 0.60
N ALA A 24 8.14 -0.21 -0.45
CA ALA A 24 7.62 -1.19 -1.38
C ALA A 24 7.26 -2.51 -0.68
N LEU A 25 8.14 -3.02 0.20
CA LEU A 25 7.87 -4.20 1.02
C LEU A 25 6.68 -3.95 1.98
N ARG A 26 6.67 -2.81 2.68
CA ARG A 26 5.57 -2.44 3.60
C ARG A 26 4.23 -2.45 2.88
N LEU A 27 4.13 -1.84 1.70
CA LEU A 27 2.91 -1.79 0.92
C LEU A 27 2.45 -3.18 0.48
N LYS A 28 3.37 -4.03 0.02
CA LYS A 28 3.05 -5.41 -0.37
C LYS A 28 2.53 -6.24 0.82
N ILE A 29 3.17 -6.13 1.98
CA ILE A 29 2.74 -6.82 3.21
C ILE A 29 1.32 -6.37 3.59
N ILE A 30 1.07 -5.06 3.60
CA ILE A 30 -0.27 -4.51 3.89
C ILE A 30 -1.31 -5.04 2.89
N ARG A 31 -0.98 -5.13 1.60
CA ARG A 31 -1.89 -5.69 0.59
C ARG A 31 -2.19 -7.15 0.86
N LYS A 32 -1.19 -8.00 1.12
CA LYS A 32 -1.41 -9.42 1.45
C LYS A 32 -2.32 -9.59 2.68
N VAL A 33 -2.10 -8.84 3.75
CA VAL A 33 -2.98 -8.89 4.93
C VAL A 33 -4.40 -8.41 4.60
N LYS A 34 -4.52 -7.34 3.81
CA LYS A 34 -5.82 -6.85 3.36
C LYS A 34 -6.53 -7.80 2.39
N GLU A 35 -5.83 -8.59 1.60
CA GLU A 35 -6.43 -9.52 0.63
C GLU A 35 -6.77 -10.89 1.27
N ASN A 36 -6.42 -11.08 2.54
CA ASN A 36 -6.80 -12.29 3.28
C ASN A 36 -8.30 -12.27 3.62
N GLU A 37 -9.08 -12.93 2.77
CA GLU A 37 -10.54 -13.07 2.93
C GLU A 37 -10.92 -13.86 4.19
N GLU A 38 -10.12 -14.84 4.61
CA GLU A 38 -10.37 -15.61 5.83
C GLU A 38 -10.31 -14.69 7.06
N LEU A 39 -9.26 -13.88 7.17
CA LEU A 39 -9.14 -12.88 8.24
C LEU A 39 -10.30 -11.88 8.22
N ARG A 40 -10.70 -11.39 7.03
CA ARG A 40 -11.85 -10.48 6.89
C ARG A 40 -13.14 -11.12 7.38
N ASN A 41 -13.40 -12.35 6.96
CA ASN A 41 -14.61 -13.09 7.34
C ASN A 41 -14.66 -13.37 8.84
N ASN A 42 -13.51 -13.72 9.43
CA ASN A 42 -13.39 -13.91 10.88
C ASN A 42 -13.68 -12.61 11.63
N ILE A 43 -13.10 -11.48 11.23
CA ILE A 43 -13.36 -10.17 11.85
C ILE A 43 -14.85 -9.80 11.71
N ILE A 44 -15.46 -10.00 10.54
CA ILE A 44 -16.90 -9.75 10.34
C ILE A 44 -17.74 -10.62 11.27
N ALA A 45 -17.38 -11.90 11.44
CA ALA A 45 -18.09 -12.81 12.34
C ALA A 45 -17.98 -12.35 13.80
N GLU A 46 -16.80 -11.90 14.25
CA GLU A 46 -16.62 -11.37 15.59
C GLU A 46 -17.44 -10.10 15.83
N VAL A 47 -17.43 -9.17 14.87
CA VAL A 47 -18.25 -7.94 14.95
C VAL A 47 -19.74 -8.27 15.00
N LYS A 48 -20.21 -9.26 14.23
CA LYS A 48 -21.62 -9.71 14.28
C LYS A 48 -22.00 -10.31 15.62
N GLN A 49 -21.05 -10.90 16.33
CA GLN A 49 -21.26 -11.49 17.66
C GLN A 49 -21.06 -10.48 18.81
N SER A 50 -20.70 -9.24 18.52
CA SER A 50 -20.53 -8.19 19.53
C SER A 50 -21.79 -8.03 20.36
N LEU A 51 -21.61 -7.96 21.68
CA LEU A 51 -22.70 -7.72 22.62
C LEU A 51 -23.28 -6.32 22.42
N VAL A 52 -22.43 -5.32 22.16
CA VAL A 52 -22.87 -3.93 21.89
C VAL A 52 -23.77 -3.86 20.65
N LEU A 53 -23.49 -4.67 19.63
CA LEU A 53 -24.31 -4.72 18.42
C LEU A 53 -25.64 -5.48 18.63
N ASN A 54 -25.64 -6.49 19.49
CA ASN A 54 -26.80 -7.35 19.76
C ASN A 54 -27.60 -6.91 21.01
N GLU A 55 -27.26 -5.78 21.62
CA GLU A 55 -27.97 -5.23 22.77
C GLU A 55 -29.32 -4.62 22.35
N ASP A 56 -30.37 -4.88 23.12
CA ASP A 56 -31.69 -4.33 22.87
C ASP A 56 -31.64 -2.78 22.88
N GLY A 57 -32.07 -2.15 21.78
CA GLY A 57 -32.04 -0.70 21.65
C GLY A 57 -30.76 -0.14 20.99
N ALA A 58 -29.81 -0.99 20.59
CA ALA A 58 -28.63 -0.59 19.82
C ALA A 58 -29.00 0.13 18.50
N GLU A 59 -30.16 -0.18 17.92
CA GLU A 59 -30.71 0.49 16.74
C GLU A 59 -31.03 1.99 16.95
N ASN A 60 -31.19 2.42 18.21
CA ASN A 60 -31.44 3.81 18.56
C ASN A 60 -30.14 4.61 18.81
N LEU A 61 -29.00 3.93 18.90
CA LEU A 61 -27.70 4.57 19.10
C LEU A 61 -27.17 5.17 17.80
N LYS A 62 -26.35 6.22 17.92
CA LYS A 62 -25.66 6.77 16.75
C LYS A 62 -24.62 5.75 16.25
N PRO A 63 -24.40 5.64 14.93
CA PRO A 63 -23.41 4.70 14.36
C PRO A 63 -22.01 4.83 14.99
N ARG A 64 -21.61 6.05 15.36
CA ARG A 64 -20.34 6.29 16.04
C ARG A 64 -20.29 5.69 17.45
N GLN A 65 -21.36 5.78 18.22
CA GLN A 65 -21.42 5.19 19.57
C GLN A 65 -21.38 3.67 19.51
N VAL A 66 -22.10 3.07 18.56
CA VAL A 66 -22.03 1.62 18.30
C VAL A 66 -20.62 1.22 17.89
N SER A 67 -20.00 1.95 16.94
CA SER A 67 -18.64 1.67 16.49
C SER A 67 -17.60 1.79 17.60
N ASP A 68 -17.69 2.84 18.43
CA ASP A 68 -16.79 3.06 19.55
C ASP A 68 -16.98 1.97 20.62
N GLY A 69 -18.23 1.57 20.92
CA GLY A 69 -18.54 0.48 21.85
C GLY A 69 -18.01 -0.87 21.38
N ILE A 70 -18.22 -1.23 20.11
CA ILE A 70 -17.64 -2.43 19.49
C ILE A 70 -16.11 -2.40 19.59
N TYR A 71 -15.49 -1.24 19.33
CA TYR A 71 -14.04 -1.12 19.43
C TYR A 71 -13.52 -1.32 20.86
N GLN A 72 -14.24 -0.81 21.88
CA GLN A 72 -13.89 -1.07 23.28
C GLN A 72 -14.05 -2.54 23.67
N GLU A 73 -15.08 -3.21 23.15
CA GLU A 73 -15.39 -4.61 23.47
C GLU A 73 -14.38 -5.58 22.84
N ILE A 74 -14.22 -5.51 21.51
CA ILE A 74 -13.49 -6.53 20.73
C ILE A 74 -12.27 -5.98 19.99
N GLY A 75 -12.00 -4.67 20.04
CA GLY A 75 -10.93 -4.03 19.29
C GLY A 75 -9.54 -4.62 19.58
N ASN A 76 -9.22 -4.88 20.85
CA ASN A 76 -7.94 -5.49 21.24
C ASN A 76 -7.78 -6.91 20.68
N LYS A 77 -8.86 -7.70 20.68
CA LYS A 77 -8.87 -9.07 20.16
C LYS A 77 -8.63 -9.08 18.65
N ILE A 78 -9.37 -8.26 17.91
CA ILE A 78 -9.22 -8.10 16.46
C ILE A 78 -7.81 -7.61 16.11
N MET A 79 -7.29 -6.62 16.85
CA MET A 79 -5.92 -6.12 16.63
C MET A 79 -4.87 -7.21 16.86
N GLY A 80 -5.08 -8.09 17.85
CA GLY A 80 -4.26 -9.28 18.05
C GLY A 80 -4.27 -10.22 16.84
N GLN A 81 -5.45 -10.56 16.32
CA GLN A 81 -5.59 -11.41 15.13
C GLN A 81 -4.93 -10.80 13.89
N ILE A 82 -5.08 -9.50 13.67
CA ILE A 82 -4.41 -8.78 12.58
C ILE A 82 -2.89 -8.84 12.75
N SER A 83 -2.38 -8.67 13.98
CA SER A 83 -0.95 -8.77 14.28
C SER A 83 -0.42 -10.19 14.00
N ASP A 84 -1.15 -11.22 14.40
CA ASP A 84 -0.75 -12.61 14.16
C ASP A 84 -0.68 -12.94 12.67
N GLU A 85 -1.70 -12.54 11.90
CA GLU A 85 -1.71 -12.71 10.45
C GLU A 85 -0.63 -11.86 9.76
N LEU A 86 -0.35 -10.64 10.25
CA LEU A 86 0.78 -9.84 9.76
C LEU A 86 2.13 -10.56 9.96
N TRP A 87 2.37 -11.10 11.14
CA TRP A 87 3.58 -11.87 11.42
C TRP A 87 3.66 -13.16 10.62
N LYS A 88 2.52 -13.80 10.33
CA LYS A 88 2.43 -14.97 9.46
C LYS A 88 2.81 -14.62 8.03
N VAL A 89 2.34 -13.48 7.49
CA VAL A 89 2.75 -13.00 6.16
C VAL A 89 4.26 -12.75 6.11
N ILE A 90 4.85 -12.16 7.14
CA ILE A 90 6.30 -11.86 7.17
C ILE A 90 7.14 -13.15 7.28
N ARG A 91 6.73 -14.11 8.13
CA ARG A 91 7.55 -15.28 8.48
C ARG A 91 7.30 -16.51 7.61
N SER A 92 6.14 -16.62 6.97
CA SER A 92 5.79 -17.80 6.17
C SER A 92 6.53 -17.83 4.84
N ASN A 93 6.87 -19.03 4.39
CA ASN A 93 7.54 -19.25 3.10
C ASN A 93 6.65 -18.89 1.91
N ASP A 94 5.35 -19.19 2.01
CA ASP A 94 4.29 -18.78 1.06
C ASP A 94 3.87 -17.30 1.23
N GLY A 95 4.34 -16.68 2.32
CA GLY A 95 4.12 -15.26 2.62
C GLY A 95 5.08 -14.38 1.84
N MET A 96 5.86 -13.56 2.55
CA MET A 96 6.82 -12.62 1.96
C MET A 96 8.25 -12.85 2.43
N LYS A 97 8.52 -13.92 3.17
CA LYS A 97 9.85 -14.21 3.73
C LYS A 97 10.94 -14.17 2.66
N ASN A 98 10.70 -14.82 1.52
CA ASN A 98 11.68 -14.91 0.44
C ASN A 98 11.84 -13.57 -0.28
N GLU A 99 10.75 -12.87 -0.58
CA GLU A 99 10.81 -11.52 -1.18
C GLU A 99 11.60 -10.55 -0.30
N ILE A 100 11.38 -10.56 1.01
CA ILE A 100 12.12 -9.71 1.96
C ILE A 100 13.61 -10.07 1.93
N LYS A 101 13.94 -11.36 1.98
CA LYS A 101 15.32 -11.85 1.94
C LYS A 101 16.02 -11.44 0.64
N GLU A 102 15.38 -11.68 -0.50
CA GLU A 102 15.90 -11.32 -1.84
C GLU A 102 16.09 -9.81 -1.98
N THR A 103 15.17 -9.00 -1.45
CA THR A 103 15.30 -7.53 -1.48
C THR A 103 16.51 -7.09 -0.65
N VAL A 104 16.69 -7.62 0.56
CA VAL A 104 17.85 -7.31 1.41
C VAL A 104 19.16 -7.77 0.76
N GLU A 105 19.20 -8.97 0.18
CA GLU A 105 20.36 -9.48 -0.55
C GLU A 105 20.67 -8.61 -1.77
N SER A 106 19.65 -8.16 -2.50
CA SER A 106 19.80 -7.23 -3.62
C SER A 106 20.46 -5.93 -3.15
N VAL A 107 19.95 -5.30 -2.08
CA VAL A 107 20.52 -4.07 -1.51
C VAL A 107 21.97 -4.28 -1.06
N TYR A 108 22.24 -5.38 -0.37
CA TYR A 108 23.59 -5.74 0.05
C TYR A 108 24.54 -5.83 -1.15
N ASN A 109 24.12 -6.50 -2.23
CA ASN A 109 24.92 -6.65 -3.45
C ASN A 109 25.19 -5.30 -4.14
N ARG A 110 24.23 -4.36 -4.10
CA ARG A 110 24.41 -2.98 -4.62
C ARG A 110 25.49 -2.23 -3.83
N LEU A 111 25.50 -2.38 -2.51
CA LEU A 111 26.51 -1.75 -1.64
C LEU A 111 27.90 -2.36 -1.84
N VAL A 112 28.00 -3.67 -2.05
CA VAL A 112 29.28 -4.34 -2.33
C VAL A 112 29.80 -4.01 -3.74
N ASN A 113 28.93 -3.84 -4.73
CA ASN A 113 29.30 -3.63 -6.14
C ASN A 113 28.62 -2.39 -6.77
N PRO A 114 28.99 -1.17 -6.35
CA PRO A 114 28.31 0.06 -6.80
C PRO A 114 28.51 0.40 -8.29
N GLU A 115 29.51 -0.17 -8.97
CA GLU A 115 29.81 0.13 -10.38
C GLU A 115 28.79 -0.44 -11.37
N LYS A 116 28.12 -1.56 -11.04
CA LYS A 116 27.17 -2.23 -11.95
C LYS A 116 25.82 -1.49 -12.07
N GLU A 117 25.55 -0.52 -11.21
CA GLU A 117 24.30 0.24 -11.23
C GLU A 117 24.36 1.53 -12.04
N LYS A 118 25.56 2.15 -12.15
CA LYS A 118 25.77 3.36 -12.95
C LYS A 118 25.52 3.13 -14.44
N GLU A 119 25.75 1.91 -14.95
CA GLU A 119 25.45 1.57 -16.36
C GLU A 119 23.95 1.48 -16.65
N LYS A 120 23.10 1.10 -15.69
CA LYS A 120 21.65 1.00 -15.91
C LYS A 120 20.95 2.37 -15.88
N GLN A 121 21.52 3.36 -15.19
CA GLN A 121 20.94 4.71 -15.09
C GLN A 121 21.48 5.70 -16.13
N SER A 122 22.56 5.39 -16.87
CA SER A 122 23.17 6.33 -17.83
C SER A 122 22.58 6.31 -19.24
N SER A 123 21.57 5.47 -19.53
CA SER A 123 20.92 5.50 -20.85
C SER A 123 20.04 6.75 -20.98
N PRO A 124 20.36 7.71 -21.88
CA PRO A 124 19.51 8.88 -22.07
C PRO A 124 18.17 8.44 -22.69
N PRO A 125 17.03 9.08 -22.33
CA PRO A 125 15.80 8.85 -23.06
C PRO A 125 16.02 9.32 -24.51
N ARG A 126 15.90 8.39 -25.47
CA ARG A 126 15.85 8.73 -26.91
C ARG A 126 14.73 9.75 -27.11
N GLN A 127 15.11 11.00 -27.37
CA GLN A 127 14.21 12.06 -27.78
C GLN A 127 13.50 11.63 -29.06
N LYS A 128 12.16 11.49 -29.02
CA LYS A 128 11.35 11.40 -30.24
C LYS A 128 11.20 12.81 -30.83
N PRO A 129 11.34 13.00 -32.15
CA PRO A 129 11.21 14.32 -32.75
C PRO A 129 9.76 14.80 -32.70
N ARG A 130 9.57 16.00 -32.14
CA ARG A 130 8.34 16.81 -32.20
C ARG A 130 7.93 17.02 -33.66
N LYS A 131 6.80 16.45 -34.09
CA LYS A 131 6.16 16.81 -35.37
C LYS A 131 5.22 18.00 -35.13
N LYS A 132 5.45 19.07 -35.89
CA LYS A 132 4.76 20.35 -35.83
C LYS A 132 3.26 20.21 -36.12
N GLU A 133 2.51 20.99 -35.35
CA GLU A 133 1.09 21.26 -35.44
C GLU A 133 0.70 21.97 -36.76
N LYS A 134 -0.40 21.52 -37.36
CA LYS A 134 -1.19 22.32 -38.32
C LYS A 134 -2.60 22.46 -37.75
N ARG A 135 -3.00 23.72 -37.57
CA ARG A 135 -4.28 24.14 -36.99
C ARG A 135 -5.48 23.80 -37.88
N GLN A 136 -6.58 23.53 -37.17
CA GLN A 136 -7.98 23.88 -37.42
C GLN A 136 -8.73 23.24 -38.60
N LYS A 137 -9.85 22.59 -38.26
CA LYS A 137 -11.19 23.03 -38.70
C LYS A 137 -12.25 22.58 -37.69
N THR A 138 -12.97 23.59 -37.18
CA THR A 138 -14.17 23.54 -36.36
C THR A 138 -15.32 22.90 -37.13
N VAL A 139 -16.12 22.07 -36.47
CA VAL A 139 -17.47 21.68 -36.91
C VAL A 139 -18.42 21.86 -35.71
N PRO A 140 -19.55 22.55 -35.86
CA PRO A 140 -20.42 22.87 -34.74
C PRO A 140 -21.39 21.72 -34.43
N CYS A 141 -21.63 21.45 -33.15
CA CYS A 141 -22.76 20.65 -32.70
C CYS A 141 -24.02 21.54 -32.68
N PRO A 142 -25.15 21.10 -33.26
CA PRO A 142 -26.43 21.76 -33.06
C PRO A 142 -27.16 21.07 -31.90
N PHE A 143 -27.29 21.72 -30.76
CA PHE A 143 -28.52 21.58 -29.98
C PHE A 143 -28.72 22.81 -29.10
N SER A 144 -29.62 23.66 -29.56
CA SER A 144 -30.25 24.73 -28.79
C SER A 144 -31.46 24.12 -28.09
N ALA A 145 -31.54 24.27 -26.77
CA ALA A 145 -32.80 24.47 -26.06
C ALA A 145 -32.53 24.99 -24.65
N ALA A 146 -32.84 26.28 -24.49
CA ALA A 146 -33.42 26.93 -23.32
C ALA A 146 -32.60 26.97 -22.01
N ASP A 147 -31.95 28.13 -21.82
CA ASP A 147 -32.24 29.02 -20.70
C ASP A 147 -33.67 28.85 -20.16
N GLN A 148 -33.80 28.44 -18.90
CA GLN A 148 -34.74 29.11 -17.98
C GLN A 148 -34.42 28.77 -16.52
N TRP A 149 -34.58 29.80 -15.66
CA TRP A 149 -34.55 29.81 -14.19
C TRP A 149 -33.22 30.18 -13.51
N GLN A 150 -32.88 31.47 -13.57
CA GLN A 150 -32.47 32.21 -12.35
C GLN A 150 -33.66 33.03 -11.86
N GLY A 151 -33.87 33.08 -10.55
CA GLY A 151 -34.58 34.20 -9.93
C GLY A 151 -35.36 33.90 -8.65
N ARG A 152 -34.68 34.21 -7.52
CA ARG A 152 -35.21 34.81 -6.28
C ARG A 152 -36.08 33.96 -5.34
#